data_AF-A0A7C1R7T0-F1
#
_entry.id   AF-A0A7C1R7T0-F1
#
_cell.length_a   1.000
_cell.length_b   1.000
_cell.length_c   1.000
_cell.angle_alpha   90.00
_cell.angle_beta   90.00
_cell.angle_gamma   90.00
#
_symmetry.space_group_name_H-M   'P 1'
#
loop_
_entity.id
_entity.type
_entity.pdbx_description
1 polymer ?
#
loop_
_entity_poly.entity_id
_entity_poly.type
_entity_poly.pdbx_seq_one_letter_code
_entity_poly.pdbx_strand_id
1 'polypeptide(L)'
;MENTGKKIAVFPGSFDPFTRGHESIVNRALSLFDEIIIAIGANALKDGFFTLENRKRMISDVFKGIDMVKVSHYEGLTVDFCRRSNAGFLLRGIRTAADFEYERAIAQLNKAMAPEIESVMLLTAPEMTPINSTIVRDIIRNGGDASKFLPSSIDINNYR
;
A
#
# COMPACT_ATOMS: atom_id res chain seq x y z
N MET A 1 -5.73 18.27 23.47
CA MET A 1 -5.18 18.14 22.10
C MET A 1 -6.39 17.89 21.20
N GLU A 2 -6.68 18.81 20.29
CA GLU A 2 -7.87 18.75 19.43
C GLU A 2 -7.85 17.47 18.59
N ASN A 3 -8.87 16.64 18.78
CA ASN A 3 -9.19 15.57 17.85
C ASN A 3 -9.75 16.24 16.58
N THR A 4 -8.92 16.39 15.55
CA THR A 4 -9.29 17.12 14.32
C THR A 4 -10.35 16.42 13.48
N GLY A 5 -10.85 15.25 13.90
CA GLY A 5 -11.88 14.48 13.18
C GLY A 5 -11.42 13.92 11.82
N LYS A 6 -10.16 14.19 11.43
CA LYS A 6 -9.59 13.80 10.14
C LYS A 6 -9.42 12.28 10.09
N LYS A 7 -10.05 11.64 9.11
CA LYS A 7 -9.95 10.20 8.85
C LYS A 7 -8.67 9.91 8.07
N ILE A 8 -7.61 9.59 8.80
CA ILE A 8 -6.29 9.24 8.22
C ILE A 8 -6.16 7.71 8.17
N ALA A 9 -5.86 7.18 6.99
CA ALA A 9 -5.59 5.76 6.78
C ALA A 9 -4.13 5.50 6.44
N VAL A 10 -3.54 4.46 7.03
CA VAL A 10 -2.25 3.90 6.59
C VAL A 10 -2.53 2.73 5.65
N PHE A 11 -1.94 2.77 4.46
CA PHE A 11 -1.93 1.65 3.51
C PHE A 11 -0.53 1.01 3.50
N PRO A 12 -0.28 -0.03 4.31
CA PRO A 12 1.02 -0.65 4.42
C PRO A 12 1.26 -1.69 3.33
N GLY A 13 2.50 -1.80 2.86
CA GLY A 13 2.89 -2.82 1.90
C GLY A 13 4.39 -2.81 1.60
N SER A 14 4.88 -3.79 0.84
CA SER A 14 6.25 -3.76 0.33
C SER A 14 6.38 -2.90 -0.93
N PHE A 15 5.30 -2.83 -1.73
CA PHE A 15 5.16 -2.06 -2.96
C PHE A 15 6.33 -2.23 -3.94
N ASP A 16 6.70 -3.49 -4.20
CA ASP A 16 7.92 -3.85 -4.94
C ASP A 16 7.62 -4.66 -6.23
N PRO A 17 7.12 -4.06 -7.33
CA PRO A 17 6.80 -2.64 -7.48
C PRO A 17 5.37 -2.31 -7.03
N PHE A 18 5.06 -1.00 -7.02
CA PHE A 18 3.69 -0.50 -6.97
C PHE A 18 2.97 -0.86 -8.28
N THR A 19 1.71 -1.29 -8.21
CA THR A 19 0.97 -1.90 -9.35
C THR A 19 -0.39 -1.22 -9.53
N ARG A 20 -1.07 -1.49 -10.65
CA ARG A 20 -2.44 -0.99 -10.88
C ARG A 20 -3.42 -1.44 -9.80
N GLY A 21 -3.22 -2.63 -9.25
CA GLY A 21 -4.03 -3.12 -8.13
C GLY A 21 -3.90 -2.23 -6.90
N HIS A 22 -2.67 -1.83 -6.55
CA HIS A 22 -2.44 -0.90 -5.45
C HIS A 22 -3.03 0.49 -5.72
N GLU A 23 -2.81 1.03 -6.92
CA GLU A 23 -3.37 2.31 -7.36
C GLU A 23 -4.90 2.33 -7.24
N SER A 24 -5.57 1.27 -7.69
CA SER A 24 -7.03 1.13 -7.61
C SER A 24 -7.56 1.17 -6.17
N ILE A 25 -6.86 0.51 -5.23
CA ILE A 25 -7.21 0.54 -3.81
C ILE A 25 -7.08 1.95 -3.25
N VAL A 26 -5.98 2.65 -3.53
CA VAL A 26 -5.76 4.02 -3.05
C VAL A 26 -6.81 4.96 -3.63
N ASN A 27 -7.04 4.93 -4.95
CA ASN A 27 -8.02 5.79 -5.60
C ASN A 27 -9.44 5.63 -5.04
N ARG A 28 -9.84 4.39 -4.73
CA ARG A 28 -11.14 4.13 -4.09
C ARG A 28 -11.18 4.53 -2.62
N ALA A 29 -10.06 4.46 -1.93
CA ALA A 29 -9.96 4.89 -0.55
C ALA A 29 -9.99 6.42 -0.40
N LEU A 30 -9.62 7.18 -1.44
CA LEU A 30 -9.69 8.66 -1.43
C LEU A 30 -11.11 9.21 -1.25
N SER A 31 -12.15 8.43 -1.55
CA SER A 31 -13.54 8.84 -1.24
C SER A 31 -13.97 8.51 0.19
N LEU A 32 -13.15 7.79 0.96
CA LEU A 32 -13.46 7.31 2.31
C LEU A 32 -12.68 8.06 3.40
N PHE A 33 -11.45 8.47 3.07
CA PHE A 33 -10.48 9.06 3.99
C PHE A 33 -10.05 10.45 3.52
N ASP A 34 -9.72 11.31 4.48
CA ASP A 34 -9.23 12.66 4.21
C ASP A 34 -7.73 12.67 3.90
N GLU A 35 -7.02 11.61 4.27
CA GLU A 35 -5.60 11.41 3.98
C GLU A 35 -5.26 9.92 3.96
N ILE A 36 -4.41 9.52 3.01
CA ILE A 36 -3.87 8.17 2.88
C ILE A 36 -2.35 8.24 2.95
N ILE A 37 -1.78 7.52 3.90
CA ILE A 37 -0.33 7.35 4.04
C ILE A 37 0.04 5.97 3.49
N ILE A 38 0.62 5.94 2.29
CA ILE A 38 1.17 4.72 1.70
C ILE A 38 2.52 4.46 2.36
N ALA A 39 2.60 3.38 3.14
CA ALA A 39 3.71 3.15 4.06
C ALA A 39 4.48 1.87 3.72
N ILE A 40 5.75 2.02 3.33
CA ILE A 40 6.62 0.89 3.01
C ILE A 40 7.19 0.31 4.32
N GLY A 41 6.84 -0.94 4.64
CA GLY A 41 7.25 -1.60 5.89
C GLY A 41 8.65 -2.22 5.85
N ALA A 42 9.33 -2.29 7.00
CA ALA A 42 10.73 -2.71 7.15
C ALA A 42 11.07 -4.15 6.74
N ASN A 43 10.12 -5.08 6.73
CA ASN A 43 10.37 -6.42 6.16
C ASN A 43 10.68 -6.37 4.65
N ALA A 44 10.52 -5.20 4.02
CA ALA A 44 10.92 -4.93 2.65
C ALA A 44 12.29 -4.23 2.51
N LEU A 45 13.10 -4.14 3.59
CA LEU A 45 14.46 -3.57 3.56
C LEU A 45 15.57 -4.60 3.30
N LYS A 46 15.27 -5.90 3.41
CA LYS A 46 16.18 -6.97 2.99
C LYS A 46 15.78 -7.45 1.61
N ASP A 47 16.60 -7.15 0.61
CA ASP A 47 16.58 -7.75 -0.74
C ASP A 47 15.30 -7.53 -1.59
N GLY A 48 14.77 -6.31 -1.60
CA GLY A 48 13.74 -5.89 -2.57
C GLY A 48 14.29 -5.79 -3.99
N PHE A 49 13.44 -6.05 -5.00
CA PHE A 49 13.81 -5.89 -6.41
C PHE A 49 14.04 -4.42 -6.78
N PHE A 50 13.28 -3.51 -6.16
CA PHE A 50 13.54 -2.08 -6.17
C PHE A 50 14.02 -1.59 -4.79
N THR A 51 14.95 -0.63 -4.81
CA THR A 51 15.39 0.07 -3.60
C THR A 51 14.21 0.77 -2.91
N LEU A 52 14.34 1.04 -1.61
CA LEU A 52 13.31 1.80 -0.88
C LEU A 52 13.03 3.16 -1.56
N GLU A 53 14.08 3.87 -1.95
CA GLU A 53 13.96 5.17 -2.60
C GLU A 53 13.28 5.07 -3.97
N ASN A 54 13.58 4.05 -4.77
CA ASN A 54 12.89 3.85 -6.04
C ASN A 54 11.41 3.54 -5.83
N ARG A 55 11.05 2.74 -4.82
CA ARG A 55 9.65 2.46 -4.48
C ARG A 55 8.91 3.71 -4.00
N LYS A 56 9.54 4.52 -3.14
CA LYS A 56 8.98 5.82 -2.72
C LYS A 56 8.77 6.75 -3.90
N ARG A 57 9.75 6.82 -4.82
CA ARG A 57 9.68 7.64 -6.02
C ARG A 57 8.55 7.19 -6.94
N MET A 58 8.44 5.88 -7.23
CA MET A 58 7.34 5.32 -8.02
C MET A 58 5.97 5.75 -7.48
N ILE A 59 5.74 5.56 -6.18
CA ILE A 59 4.47 5.91 -5.56
C ILE A 59 4.23 7.42 -5.62
N SER A 60 5.26 8.23 -5.37
CA SER A 60 5.16 9.69 -5.42
C SER A 60 4.83 10.20 -6.82
N ASP A 61 5.39 9.58 -7.86
CA ASP A 61 5.11 9.92 -9.26
C ASP A 61 3.69 9.53 -9.67
N VAL A 62 3.15 8.41 -9.17
CA VAL A 62 1.75 8.00 -9.39
C VAL A 62 0.76 9.01 -8.82
N PHE A 63 0.99 9.50 -7.61
CA PHE A 63 0.07 10.41 -6.91
C PHE A 63 0.52 11.87 -6.95
N LYS A 64 1.34 12.24 -7.92
CA LYS A 64 1.83 13.61 -8.07
C LYS A 64 0.66 14.57 -8.26
N GLY A 65 0.58 15.57 -7.38
CA GLY A 65 -0.51 16.56 -7.37
C GLY A 65 -1.77 16.14 -6.59
N ILE A 66 -1.74 15.01 -5.88
CA ILE A 66 -2.81 14.58 -4.99
C ILE A 66 -2.36 14.76 -3.54
N ASP A 67 -2.65 15.92 -2.96
CA ASP A 67 -2.21 16.31 -1.60
C ASP A 67 -2.73 15.39 -0.48
N MET A 68 -3.80 14.64 -0.76
CA MET A 68 -4.37 13.65 0.17
C MET A 68 -3.51 12.38 0.29
N VAL A 69 -2.54 12.16 -0.59
CA VAL A 69 -1.68 10.97 -0.57
C VAL A 69 -0.28 11.34 -0.11
N LYS A 70 0.18 10.69 0.95
CA LYS A 70 1.57 10.79 1.44
C LYS A 70 2.27 9.46 1.30
N VAL A 71 3.57 9.52 1.03
CA VAL A 71 4.44 8.33 0.93
C VAL A 71 5.42 8.34 2.09
N SER A 72 5.50 7.22 2.81
CA SER A 72 6.40 7.08 3.95
C SER A 72 6.97 5.66 4.02
N HIS A 73 7.84 5.45 5.00
CA HIS A 73 8.36 4.13 5.35
C HIS A 73 8.41 4.01 6.88
N TYR A 74 8.44 2.78 7.37
CA TYR A 74 8.53 2.54 8.80
C TYR A 74 9.20 1.22 9.14
N GLU A 75 9.77 1.18 10.33
CA GLU A 75 10.25 -0.02 10.99
C GLU A 75 9.43 -0.35 12.23
N GLY A 76 9.43 -1.62 12.61
CA GLY A 76 8.65 -2.15 13.72
C GLY A 76 7.18 -2.42 13.38
N LEU A 77 6.31 -2.32 14.37
CA LEU A 77 4.89 -2.65 14.25
C LEU A 77 4.14 -1.58 13.44
N THR A 78 3.28 -2.04 12.52
CA THR A 78 2.43 -1.16 11.71
C THR A 78 1.49 -0.31 12.56
N VAL A 79 0.95 -0.86 13.64
CA VAL A 79 0.06 -0.13 14.56
C VAL A 79 0.79 1.01 15.29
N ASP A 80 2.07 0.87 15.58
CA ASP A 80 2.85 1.96 16.18
C ASP A 80 3.13 3.05 15.16
N PHE A 81 3.33 2.69 13.89
CA PHE A 81 3.42 3.69 12.82
C PHE A 81 2.10 4.44 12.63
N CYS A 82 0.96 3.76 12.70
CA CYS A 82 -0.35 4.42 12.69
C CYS A 82 -0.48 5.43 13.83
N ARG A 83 -0.12 5.05 15.06
CA ARG A 83 -0.12 5.97 16.22
C ARG A 83 0.74 7.20 16.00
N ARG A 84 2.00 7.02 15.57
CA ARG A 84 2.93 8.13 15.29
C ARG A 84 2.40 9.06 14.19
N SER A 85 1.57 8.54 13.29
CA SER A 85 0.99 9.29 12.17
C SER A 85 -0.41 9.83 12.48
N ASN A 86 -0.92 9.66 13.72
CA ASN A 86 -2.32 9.93 14.09
C ASN A 86 -3.34 9.27 13.14
N ALA A 87 -3.01 8.09 12.62
CA ALA A 87 -3.89 7.32 11.75
C ALA A 87 -4.78 6.38 12.56
N GLY A 88 -6.10 6.58 12.46
CA GLY A 88 -7.11 5.72 13.08
C GLY A 88 -7.49 4.51 12.22
N PHE A 89 -7.02 4.43 10.98
CA PHE A 89 -7.42 3.38 10.05
C PHE A 89 -6.22 2.67 9.41
N LEU A 90 -6.32 1.35 9.29
CA LEU A 90 -5.39 0.49 8.57
C LEU A 90 -6.08 -0.05 7.32
N LEU A 91 -5.73 0.49 6.15
CA LEU A 91 -6.30 0.08 4.88
C LEU A 91 -5.61 -1.16 4.33
N ARG A 92 -6.36 -2.14 3.83
CA ARG A 92 -5.86 -3.35 3.17
C ARG A 92 -6.64 -3.64 1.90
N GLY A 93 -5.94 -4.12 0.87
CA GLY A 93 -6.56 -4.70 -0.32
C GLY A 93 -6.62 -6.22 -0.22
N ILE A 94 -7.76 -6.82 -0.57
CA ILE A 94 -7.94 -8.27 -0.58
C ILE A 94 -8.36 -8.73 -1.98
N ARG A 95 -7.80 -9.85 -2.47
CA ARG A 95 -8.08 -10.39 -3.82
C ARG A 95 -8.75 -11.75 -3.77
N THR A 96 -8.41 -12.55 -2.76
CA THR A 96 -8.86 -13.94 -2.63
C THR A 96 -9.36 -14.23 -1.22
N ALA A 97 -10.05 -15.35 -1.05
CA ALA A 97 -10.45 -15.84 0.28
C ALA A 97 -9.24 -16.10 1.19
N ALA A 98 -8.11 -16.57 0.62
CA ALA A 98 -6.88 -16.78 1.37
C ALA A 98 -6.26 -15.46 1.86
N ASP A 99 -6.27 -14.42 1.02
CA ASP A 99 -5.87 -13.08 1.45
C ASP A 99 -6.77 -12.60 2.61
N PHE A 100 -8.09 -12.77 2.50
CA PHE A 100 -9.02 -12.37 3.54
C PHE A 100 -8.75 -13.08 4.87
N GLU A 101 -8.57 -14.39 4.89
CA GLU A 101 -8.29 -15.12 6.13
C GLU A 101 -6.99 -14.66 6.79
N TYR A 102 -5.95 -14.43 6.00
CA TYR A 102 -4.67 -13.91 6.50
C TYR A 102 -4.83 -12.48 7.08
N GLU A 103 -5.46 -11.58 6.33
CA GLU A 103 -5.68 -10.19 6.76
C GLU A 103 -6.64 -10.09 7.96
N ARG A 104 -7.65 -10.96 8.04
CA ARG A 104 -8.59 -11.04 9.16
C ARG A 104 -7.86 -11.36 10.47
N ALA A 105 -6.95 -12.33 10.44
CA ALA A 105 -6.17 -12.69 11.62
C ALA A 105 -5.28 -11.51 12.07
N ILE A 106 -4.58 -10.85 11.14
CA ILE A 106 -3.76 -9.67 11.44
C ILE A 106 -4.60 -8.53 12.01
N ALA A 107 -5.76 -8.25 11.41
CA ALA A 107 -6.67 -7.20 11.86
C ALA A 107 -7.13 -7.42 13.30
N GLN A 108 -7.51 -8.65 13.66
CA GLN A 108 -7.93 -9.01 15.02
C GLN A 108 -6.82 -8.82 16.05
N LEU A 109 -5.60 -9.26 15.73
CA LEU A 109 -4.45 -9.09 16.62
C LEU A 109 -4.05 -7.62 16.76
N ASN A 110 -4.06 -6.86 15.67
CA ASN A 110 -3.83 -5.41 15.70
C ASN A 110 -4.88 -4.70 16.55
N LYS A 111 -6.16 -5.06 16.45
CA LYS A 111 -7.24 -4.48 17.26
C LYS A 111 -7.05 -4.78 18.75
N ALA A 112 -6.57 -5.97 19.11
CA ALA A 112 -6.25 -6.30 20.50
C ALA A 112 -5.08 -5.46 21.05
N MET A 113 -4.07 -5.16 20.24
CA MET A 113 -2.90 -4.36 20.63
C MET A 113 -3.14 -2.84 20.55
N ALA A 114 -4.03 -2.40 19.67
CA ALA A 114 -4.36 -1.01 19.41
C ALA A 114 -5.87 -0.86 19.15
N PRO A 115 -6.71 -0.87 20.21
CA PRO A 115 -8.17 -0.80 20.09
C PRO A 115 -8.67 0.44 19.33
N GLU A 116 -7.90 1.52 19.32
CA GLU A 116 -8.17 2.78 18.64
C GLU A 116 -7.96 2.74 17.12
N ILE A 117 -7.27 1.70 16.59
CA ILE A 117 -7.02 1.53 15.17
C ILE A 117 -8.03 0.53 14.58
N GLU A 118 -8.71 0.94 13.51
CA GLU A 118 -9.68 0.11 12.79
C GLU A 118 -9.11 -0.41 11.47
N SER A 119 -9.29 -1.69 11.16
CA SER A 119 -8.83 -2.25 9.88
C SER A 119 -9.94 -2.19 8.84
N VAL A 120 -9.65 -1.59 7.68
CA VAL A 120 -10.59 -1.44 6.57
C VAL A 120 -10.08 -2.24 5.38
N MET A 121 -10.88 -3.19 4.90
CA MET A 121 -10.53 -4.04 3.76
C MET A 121 -11.36 -3.65 2.54
N LEU A 122 -10.68 -3.39 1.42
CA LEU A 122 -11.32 -3.18 0.13
C LEU A 122 -11.05 -4.38 -0.78
N LEU A 123 -12.13 -4.93 -1.35
CA LEU A 123 -12.04 -5.94 -2.40
C LEU A 123 -11.39 -5.35 -3.64
N THR A 124 -10.37 -6.01 -4.17
CA THR A 124 -9.71 -5.59 -5.42
C THR A 124 -10.69 -5.71 -6.60
N ALA A 125 -10.61 -4.80 -7.56
CA ALA A 125 -11.42 -4.90 -8.77
C ALA A 125 -11.13 -6.22 -9.50
N PRO A 126 -12.15 -6.96 -9.99
CA PRO A 126 -11.99 -8.29 -10.57
C PRO A 126 -10.90 -8.38 -11.64
N GLU A 127 -10.81 -7.37 -12.51
CA GLU A 127 -9.83 -7.27 -13.59
C GLU A 127 -8.38 -7.08 -13.12
N MET A 128 -8.18 -6.71 -11.85
CA MET A 128 -6.87 -6.51 -11.23
C MET A 128 -6.49 -7.63 -10.25
N THR A 129 -7.41 -8.53 -9.91
CA THR A 129 -7.19 -9.68 -9.01
C THR A 129 -5.94 -10.50 -9.35
N PRO A 130 -5.62 -10.78 -10.64
CA PRO A 130 -4.42 -11.55 -10.98
C PRO A 130 -3.10 -10.79 -10.76
N ILE A 131 -3.15 -9.45 -10.68
CA ILE A 131 -1.97 -8.60 -10.61
C ILE A 131 -1.38 -8.66 -9.21
N ASN A 132 -0.15 -9.16 -9.10
CA ASN A 132 0.62 -9.09 -7.87
C ASN A 132 2.09 -8.82 -8.15
N SER A 133 2.75 -8.14 -7.22
CA SER A 133 4.14 -7.70 -7.42
C SER A 133 5.11 -8.86 -7.64
N THR A 134 4.84 -10.06 -7.11
CA THR A 134 5.68 -11.24 -7.36
C THR A 134 5.66 -11.66 -8.82
N ILE A 135 4.48 -11.80 -9.42
CA ILE A 135 4.33 -12.14 -10.85
C ILE A 135 4.88 -11.00 -11.72
N VAL A 136 4.59 -9.75 -11.36
CA VAL A 136 5.09 -8.58 -12.11
C VAL A 136 6.62 -8.53 -12.10
N ARG A 137 7.27 -8.80 -10.96
CA ARG A 137 8.74 -8.89 -10.89
C ARG A 137 9.28 -10.01 -11.77
N ASP A 138 8.61 -11.16 -11.82
CA ASP A 138 9.05 -12.28 -12.65
C ASP A 138 9.01 -11.94 -14.15
N ILE A 139 7.96 -11.27 -14.59
CA ILE A 139 7.86 -10.74 -15.97
C ILE A 139 9.04 -9.80 -16.27
N ILE A 140 9.31 -8.83 -15.39
CA ILE A 140 10.40 -7.85 -15.60
C ILE A 140 11.76 -8.55 -15.63
N ARG A 141 12.02 -9.49 -14.70
CA ARG A 141 13.29 -10.23 -14.63
C ARG A 141 13.59 -11.02 -15.89
N ASN A 142 12.56 -11.55 -16.54
CA ASN A 142 12.69 -12.35 -17.76
C ASN A 142 12.54 -11.50 -19.05
N GLY A 143 12.59 -10.17 -18.95
CA GLY A 143 12.56 -9.28 -20.11
C GLY A 143 11.18 -9.11 -20.76
N GLY A 144 10.11 -9.53 -20.09
CA GLY A 144 8.75 -9.31 -20.54
C GLY A 144 8.25 -7.88 -20.30
N ASP A 145 7.25 -7.46 -21.08
CA ASP A 145 6.60 -6.16 -20.91
C ASP A 145 5.56 -6.20 -19.77
N ALA A 146 5.86 -5.49 -18.69
CA ALA A 146 5.00 -5.36 -17.52
C ALA A 146 4.14 -4.08 -17.50
N SER A 147 4.23 -3.22 -18.53
CA SER A 147 3.57 -1.90 -18.57
C SER A 147 2.06 -1.98 -18.28
N LYS A 148 1.38 -3.02 -18.78
CA LYS A 148 -0.06 -3.23 -18.60
C LYS A 148 -0.49 -3.50 -17.15
N PHE A 149 0.45 -3.85 -16.27
CA PHE A 149 0.21 -4.20 -14.87
C PHE A 149 0.65 -3.10 -13.89
N LEU A 150 1.32 -2.07 -14.39
CA LEU A 150 1.79 -0.91 -13.65
C LEU A 150 0.89 0.31 -13.91
N PRO A 151 0.80 1.26 -12.98
CA PRO A 151 0.15 2.54 -13.23
C PRO A 151 0.66 3.18 -14.52
N SER A 152 -0.24 3.84 -15.25
CA SER A 152 0.09 4.40 -16.58
C SER A 152 1.20 5.45 -16.57
N SER A 153 1.44 6.10 -15.42
CA SER A 153 2.51 7.08 -15.21
C SER A 153 3.87 6.45 -14.91
N ILE A 154 3.95 5.13 -14.73
CA ILE A 154 5.19 4.42 -14.43
C ILE A 154 5.77 3.81 -15.71
N ASP A 155 6.93 4.34 -16.12
CA ASP A 155 7.89 3.59 -16.95
C ASP A 155 8.93 2.95 -16.02
N ILE A 156 8.96 1.62 -15.99
CA ILE A 156 9.81 0.85 -15.08
C ILE A 156 11.31 1.12 -15.29
N ASN A 157 11.71 1.54 -16.49
CA ASN A 157 13.11 1.82 -16.81
C ASN A 157 13.62 3.07 -16.09
N ASN A 158 12.72 3.97 -15.66
CA ASN A 158 13.07 5.16 -14.89
C ASN A 158 13.44 4.86 -13.43
N TYR A 159 13.34 3.60 -12.99
CA TYR A 159 13.54 3.19 -11.60
C TYR A 159 14.51 2.00 -11.44
N ARG A 160 15.26 1.69 -12.50
CA ARG A 160 16.37 0.72 -12.45
C ARG A 160 17.59 1.31 -11.75
#